data_AF-A0A5N6ARA5-F1
#
_entry.id   AF-A0A5N6ARA5-F1
#
_cell.length_a   1.000
_cell.length_b   1.000
_cell.length_c   1.000
_cell.angle_alpha   90.00
_cell.angle_beta   90.00
_cell.angle_gamma   90.00
#
_symmetry.space_group_name_H-M   'P 1'
#
loop_
_entity.id
_entity.type
_entity.pdbx_description
1 polymer ?
#
loop_
_entity_poly.entity_id
_entity_poly.type
_entity_poly.pdbx_seq_one_letter_code
_entity_poly.pdbx_strand_id
1 'polypeptide(L)'
;MAQHTARDTAADTARDTGRRGSDGSIGSLFADVTSDVQRLVRQEAELARAEVKEEFGRAGKAAGMMGGAGFAGWMVVFFLSLAALFGLGNVMDLGWAGLIVAGGWALLGAALFLLGRGRLRRFSPKPTKTMESLKEDAAWARHPTG
;
A
#
# COMPACT_ATOMS: atom_id res chain seq x y z
N MET A 1 -9.65 -32.08 -79.59
CA MET A 1 -10.08 -31.16 -78.52
C MET A 1 -9.26 -31.40 -77.24
N ALA A 2 -7.92 -31.42 -77.33
CA ALA A 2 -7.04 -31.95 -76.27
C ALA A 2 -5.68 -31.23 -76.20
N GLN A 3 -5.67 -29.88 -76.15
CA GLN A 3 -4.43 -29.10 -75.99
C GLN A 3 -4.54 -27.90 -75.04
N HIS A 4 -5.63 -27.78 -74.26
CA HIS A 4 -5.86 -26.57 -73.42
C HIS A 4 -5.58 -26.75 -71.92
N THR A 5 -5.30 -27.96 -71.43
CA THR A 5 -5.14 -28.25 -69.99
C THR A 5 -3.70 -28.26 -69.47
N ALA A 6 -2.68 -28.22 -70.33
CA ALA A 6 -1.28 -28.26 -69.90
C ALA A 6 -0.67 -26.88 -69.61
N ARG A 7 -1.28 -25.79 -70.10
CA ARG A 7 -0.76 -24.43 -69.91
C ARG A 7 -1.17 -23.78 -68.59
N ASP A 8 -2.26 -24.25 -67.96
CA ASP A 8 -2.75 -23.64 -66.72
C ASP A 8 -2.00 -24.16 -65.48
N THR A 9 -1.54 -25.42 -65.48
CA THR A 9 -0.77 -25.98 -64.34
C THR A 9 0.64 -25.38 -64.19
N ALA A 10 1.28 -25.02 -65.31
CA ALA A 10 2.61 -24.39 -65.28
C ALA A 10 2.54 -22.92 -64.80
N ALA A 11 1.45 -22.22 -65.09
CA ALA A 11 1.24 -20.83 -64.66
C ALA A 11 0.78 -20.71 -63.20
N ASP A 12 0.19 -21.76 -62.62
CA ASP A 12 -0.19 -21.80 -61.19
C ASP A 12 1.01 -22.17 -60.31
N THR A 13 1.87 -23.07 -60.78
CA THR A 13 3.10 -23.48 -60.06
C THR A 13 4.16 -22.38 -60.00
N ALA A 14 4.19 -21.49 -61.01
CA ALA A 14 5.12 -20.34 -61.03
C ALA A 14 4.66 -19.15 -60.17
N ARG A 15 3.38 -19.11 -59.74
CA ARG A 15 2.86 -18.05 -58.85
C ARG A 15 2.94 -18.40 -57.36
N ASP A 16 3.04 -19.69 -57.01
CA ASP A 16 3.20 -20.15 -55.62
C ASP A 16 4.66 -20.09 -55.12
N THR A 17 5.65 -20.10 -56.02
CA THR A 17 7.09 -20.04 -55.68
C THR A 17 7.61 -18.63 -55.41
N GLY A 18 6.89 -17.59 -55.86
CA GLY A 18 7.20 -16.18 -55.56
C GLY A 18 6.73 -15.71 -54.17
N ARG A 19 5.95 -16.52 -53.44
CA ARG A 19 5.39 -16.18 -52.12
C ARG A 19 5.93 -17.04 -50.97
N ARG A 20 6.80 -18.03 -51.27
CA ARG A 20 7.41 -18.94 -50.28
C ARG A 20 8.92 -18.77 -50.08
N GLY A 21 9.57 -17.87 -50.81
CA GLY A 21 11.03 -17.73 -50.85
C GLY A 21 11.63 -16.46 -50.23
N SER A 22 10.88 -15.71 -49.43
CA SER A 22 11.44 -14.63 -48.60
C SER A 22 11.20 -14.94 -47.12
N ASP A 23 11.93 -15.96 -46.67
CA ASP A 23 12.65 -16.01 -45.40
C ASP A 23 12.02 -15.21 -44.25
N GLY A 24 11.05 -15.85 -43.59
CA GLY A 24 10.81 -15.66 -42.17
C GLY A 24 12.09 -16.00 -41.42
N SER A 25 12.98 -15.02 -41.36
CA SER A 25 14.30 -15.08 -40.77
C SER A 25 14.21 -15.51 -39.31
N ILE A 26 15.22 -16.22 -38.81
CA ILE A 26 15.45 -16.40 -37.36
C ILE A 26 15.31 -15.05 -36.62
N GLY A 27 15.63 -13.93 -37.28
CA GLY A 27 15.38 -12.58 -36.78
C GLY A 27 13.90 -12.20 -36.60
N SER A 28 12.96 -12.67 -37.43
CA SER A 28 11.52 -12.42 -37.22
C SER A 28 10.96 -13.24 -36.07
N LEU A 29 11.41 -14.50 -35.91
CA LEU A 29 11.03 -15.32 -34.74
C LEU A 29 11.59 -14.73 -33.43
N PHE A 30 12.82 -14.22 -33.45
CA PHE A 30 13.40 -13.56 -32.29
C PHE A 30 12.70 -12.24 -31.96
N ALA A 31 12.27 -11.48 -32.98
CA ALA A 31 11.47 -10.28 -32.83
C ALA A 31 10.09 -10.59 -32.22
N ASP A 32 9.44 -11.67 -32.65
CA ASP A 32 8.15 -12.12 -32.11
C ASP A 32 8.27 -12.54 -30.64
N VAL A 33 9.28 -13.34 -30.28
CA VAL A 33 9.55 -13.74 -28.90
C VAL A 33 9.86 -12.53 -28.01
N THR A 34 10.68 -11.59 -28.51
CA THR A 34 10.99 -10.35 -27.78
C THR A 34 9.75 -9.50 -27.55
N SER A 35 8.88 -9.40 -28.56
CA SER A 35 7.59 -8.71 -28.47
C SER A 35 6.67 -9.37 -27.46
N ASP A 36 6.61 -10.70 -27.41
CA ASP A 36 5.78 -11.44 -26.45
C ASP A 36 6.32 -11.33 -25.02
N VAL A 37 7.63 -11.38 -24.82
CA VAL A 37 8.25 -11.09 -23.50
C VAL A 37 7.94 -9.65 -23.07
N GLN A 38 8.04 -8.67 -23.97
CA GLN A 38 7.68 -7.28 -23.68
C GLN A 38 6.20 -7.13 -23.32
N ARG A 39 5.31 -7.91 -23.95
CA ARG A 39 3.88 -7.97 -23.60
C ARG A 39 3.65 -8.56 -22.22
N LEU A 40 4.31 -9.67 -21.87
CA LEU A 40 4.21 -10.31 -20.56
C LEU A 40 4.68 -9.38 -19.45
N VAL A 41 5.86 -8.77 -19.60
CA VAL A 41 6.40 -7.82 -18.61
C VAL A 41 5.43 -6.66 -18.39
N ARG A 42 4.84 -6.14 -19.46
CA ARG A 42 3.83 -5.08 -19.36
C ARG A 42 2.56 -5.56 -18.67
N GLN A 43 2.10 -6.78 -18.93
CA GLN A 43 0.93 -7.37 -18.28
C GLN A 43 1.17 -7.61 -16.78
N GLU A 44 2.33 -8.14 -16.38
CA GLU A 44 2.68 -8.29 -14.97
C GLU A 44 2.76 -6.92 -14.27
N ALA A 45 3.34 -5.91 -14.93
CA ALA A 45 3.36 -4.56 -14.39
C ALA A 45 1.95 -3.97 -14.26
N GLU A 46 1.06 -4.18 -15.22
CA GLU A 46 -0.34 -3.75 -15.17
C GLU A 46 -1.13 -4.48 -14.08
N LEU A 47 -0.91 -5.79 -13.92
CA LEU A 47 -1.51 -6.62 -12.87
C LEU A 47 -1.04 -6.19 -11.48
N ALA A 48 0.27 -6.07 -11.27
CA ALA A 48 0.85 -5.62 -10.00
C ALA A 48 0.33 -4.22 -9.63
N ARG A 49 0.22 -3.31 -10.60
CA ARG A 49 -0.40 -1.99 -10.38
C ARG A 49 -1.87 -2.09 -9.98
N ALA A 50 -2.64 -3.00 -10.59
CA ALA A 50 -4.04 -3.21 -10.26
C ALA A 50 -4.20 -3.77 -8.83
N GLU A 51 -3.42 -4.77 -8.47
CA GLU A 51 -3.44 -5.38 -7.13
C GLU A 51 -3.03 -4.37 -6.04
N VAL A 52 -1.94 -3.63 -6.26
CA VAL A 52 -1.50 -2.56 -5.37
C VAL A 52 -2.58 -1.48 -5.21
N LYS A 53 -3.25 -1.07 -6.29
CA LYS A 53 -4.35 -0.10 -6.23
C LYS A 53 -5.55 -0.64 -5.45
N GLU A 54 -5.88 -1.91 -5.59
CA GLU A 54 -6.94 -2.56 -4.83
C GLU A 54 -6.60 -2.65 -3.34
N GLU A 55 -5.37 -3.05 -3.00
CA GLU A 55 -4.87 -3.06 -1.63
C GLU A 55 -4.90 -1.68 -1.00
N PHE A 56 -4.41 -0.65 -1.70
CA PHE A 56 -4.48 0.74 -1.23
C PHE A 56 -5.92 1.23 -1.08
N GLY A 57 -6.83 0.86 -1.98
CA GLY A 57 -8.25 1.19 -1.86
C GLY A 57 -8.88 0.57 -0.61
N ARG A 58 -8.60 -0.71 -0.35
CA ARG A 58 -9.07 -1.42 0.85
C ARG A 58 -8.48 -0.82 2.13
N ALA A 59 -7.17 -0.60 2.17
CA ALA A 59 -6.48 0.01 3.31
C ALA A 59 -6.98 1.44 3.55
N GLY A 60 -7.16 2.23 2.49
CA GLY A 60 -7.68 3.60 2.56
C GLY A 60 -9.11 3.66 3.08
N LYS A 61 -9.98 2.74 2.63
CA LYS A 61 -11.35 2.62 3.17
C LYS A 61 -11.33 2.23 4.64
N ALA A 62 -10.50 1.27 5.04
CA ALA A 62 -10.36 0.86 6.44
C ALA A 62 -9.84 2.01 7.32
N ALA A 63 -8.80 2.71 6.87
CA ALA A 63 -8.26 3.89 7.55
C ALA A 63 -9.31 5.01 7.65
N GLY A 64 -10.08 5.24 6.59
CA GLY A 64 -11.19 6.20 6.59
C GLY A 64 -12.29 5.84 7.59
N MET A 65 -12.71 4.57 7.63
CA MET A 65 -13.70 4.08 8.60
C MET A 65 -13.17 4.19 10.04
N MET A 66 -11.91 3.84 10.28
CA MET A 66 -11.31 3.95 11.62
C MET A 66 -11.14 5.41 12.06
N GLY A 67 -10.75 6.30 11.14
CA GLY A 67 -10.70 7.74 11.38
C GLY A 67 -12.08 8.30 11.69
N GLY A 68 -13.09 7.93 10.89
CA GLY A 68 -14.48 8.31 11.10
C GLY A 68 -15.04 7.80 12.43
N ALA A 69 -14.76 6.55 12.80
CA ALA A 69 -15.14 5.96 14.08
C ALA A 69 -14.47 6.68 15.26
N GLY A 70 -13.19 7.02 15.14
CA GLY A 70 -12.47 7.82 16.13
C GLY A 70 -13.09 9.21 16.32
N PHE A 71 -13.40 9.90 15.22
CA PHE A 71 -14.08 11.20 15.27
C PHE A 71 -15.49 11.10 15.87
N ALA A 72 -16.28 10.10 15.45
CA ALA A 72 -17.62 9.86 15.98
C ALA A 72 -17.57 9.56 17.49
N GLY A 73 -16.63 8.72 17.92
CA GLY A 73 -16.39 8.44 19.34
C GLY A 73 -16.01 9.69 20.13
N TRP A 74 -15.15 10.55 19.56
CA TRP A 74 -14.80 11.84 20.16
C TRP A 74 -16.03 12.76 20.32
N MET A 75 -16.89 12.83 19.28
CA MET A 75 -18.13 13.61 19.33
C MET A 75 -19.11 13.08 20.39
N VAL A 76 -19.26 11.77 20.54
CA VAL A 76 -20.09 11.17 21.60
C VAL A 76 -19.62 11.64 22.96
N VAL A 77 -18.32 11.58 23.22
CA VAL A 77 -17.74 11.96 24.51
C VAL A 77 -17.87 13.47 24.76
N PHE A 78 -17.76 14.30 23.71
CA PHE A 78 -18.05 15.73 23.78
C PHE A 78 -19.51 16.02 24.16
N PHE A 79 -20.47 15.39 23.47
CA PHE A 79 -21.90 15.58 23.78
C PHE A 79 -22.28 15.02 25.15
N LEU A 80 -21.68 13.90 25.59
CA LEU A 80 -21.86 13.41 26.96
C LEU A 80 -21.35 14.41 28.00
N SER A 81 -20.27 15.13 27.70
CA SER A 81 -19.75 16.18 28.60
C SER A 81 -20.72 17.36 28.70
N LEU A 82 -21.32 17.78 27.59
CA LEU A 82 -22.36 18.81 27.58
C LEU A 82 -23.63 18.34 28.31
N ALA A 83 -24.07 17.10 28.03
CA ALA A 83 -25.23 16.52 28.69
C ALA A 83 -25.02 16.42 30.21
N ALA A 84 -23.83 16.02 30.66
CA ALA A 84 -23.48 16.02 32.07
C ALA A 84 -23.48 17.44 32.66
N LEU A 85 -22.89 18.41 31.96
CA LEU A 85 -22.85 19.80 32.40
C LEU A 85 -24.26 20.39 32.58
N PHE A 86 -25.10 20.30 31.55
CA PHE A 86 -26.46 20.83 31.60
C PHE A 86 -27.35 20.00 32.54
N GLY A 87 -27.21 18.67 32.56
CA GLY A 87 -27.94 17.79 33.46
C GLY A 87 -27.67 18.13 34.92
N LEU A 88 -26.40 18.32 35.29
CA LEU A 88 -26.04 18.73 36.64
C LEU A 88 -26.44 20.19 36.92
N GLY A 89 -26.39 21.05 35.90
CA GLY A 89 -26.90 22.42 35.97
C GLY A 89 -28.41 22.55 36.27
N ASN A 90 -29.19 21.48 36.15
CA ASN A 90 -30.60 21.48 36.58
C ASN A 90 -30.77 21.33 38.10
N VAL A 91 -29.75 20.85 38.81
CA VAL A 91 -29.81 20.59 40.27
C VAL A 91 -28.82 21.44 41.07
N MET A 92 -27.89 22.13 40.41
CA MET A 92 -26.93 23.05 41.02
C MET A 92 -26.53 24.17 40.06
N ASP A 93 -25.82 25.18 40.55
CA ASP A 93 -25.28 26.25 39.70
C ASP A 93 -24.33 25.71 38.61
N LEU A 94 -24.42 26.30 37.42
CA LEU A 94 -23.71 25.82 36.22
C LEU A 94 -22.18 25.90 36.38
N GLY A 95 -21.67 26.84 37.19
CA GLY A 95 -20.24 26.94 37.49
C GLY A 95 -19.74 25.71 38.27
N TRP A 96 -20.48 25.29 39.29
CA TRP A 96 -20.16 24.08 40.06
C TRP A 96 -20.30 22.81 39.22
N ALA A 97 -21.32 22.76 38.36
CA ALA A 97 -21.46 21.68 37.39
C ALA A 97 -20.26 21.58 36.45
N GLY A 98 -19.79 22.72 35.94
CA GLY A 98 -18.58 22.83 35.13
C GLY A 98 -17.34 22.32 35.83
N LEU A 99 -17.14 22.68 37.10
CA LEU A 99 -16.01 22.20 37.90
C LEU A 99 -16.03 20.68 38.10
N ILE A 100 -17.21 20.08 38.31
CA ILE A 100 -17.34 18.63 38.47
C ILE A 100 -17.00 17.90 37.17
N VAL A 101 -17.55 18.34 36.03
CA VAL A 101 -17.26 17.72 34.72
C VAL A 101 -15.77 17.89 34.36
N ALA A 102 -15.20 19.08 34.58
CA ALA A 102 -13.78 19.33 34.37
C ALA A 102 -12.90 18.48 35.29
N GLY A 103 -13.30 18.32 36.55
CA GLY A 103 -12.62 17.44 37.51
C GLY A 103 -12.63 15.97 37.06
N GLY A 104 -13.75 15.48 36.54
CA GLY A 104 -13.85 14.13 35.96
C GLY A 104 -12.87 13.93 34.79
N TRP A 105 -12.78 14.92 33.89
CA TRP A 105 -11.82 14.92 32.79
C TRP A 105 -10.36 14.98 33.26
N ALA A 106 -10.07 15.78 34.28
CA ALA A 106 -8.73 15.86 34.87
C ALA A 106 -8.30 14.51 35.47
N LEU A 107 -9.20 13.83 36.19
CA LEU A 107 -8.95 12.50 36.74
C LEU A 107 -8.72 11.45 35.63
N LEU A 108 -9.58 11.45 34.61
CA LEU A 108 -9.42 10.55 33.47
C LEU A 108 -8.09 10.82 32.75
N GLY A 109 -7.76 12.08 32.49
CA GLY A 109 -6.49 12.49 31.86
C GLY A 109 -5.27 12.09 32.68
N ALA A 110 -5.31 12.30 34.00
CA ALA A 110 -4.24 11.87 34.91
C ALA A 110 -4.05 10.35 34.87
N ALA A 111 -5.13 9.57 34.90
CA ALA A 111 -5.07 8.11 34.80
C ALA A 111 -4.43 7.68 33.46
N LEU A 112 -4.93 8.20 32.33
CA LEU A 112 -4.39 7.89 31.00
C LEU A 112 -2.91 8.26 30.88
N PHE A 113 -2.51 9.42 31.41
CA PHE A 113 -1.12 9.85 31.43
C PHE A 113 -0.24 8.89 32.23
N LEU A 114 -0.67 8.48 33.43
CA LEU A 114 0.08 7.55 34.27
C LEU A 114 0.22 6.18 33.61
N LEU A 115 -0.86 5.65 33.02
CA LEU A 115 -0.86 4.38 32.30
C LEU A 115 0.05 4.46 31.06
N GLY A 116 -0.07 5.52 30.26
CA GLY A 116 0.75 5.77 29.09
C GLY A 116 2.23 5.90 29.44
N ARG A 117 2.54 6.70 30.46
CA ARG A 117 3.91 6.88 30.97
C ARG A 117 4.51 5.57 31.47
N GLY A 118 3.73 4.73 32.15
CA GLY A 118 4.18 3.40 32.58
C GLY A 118 4.54 2.51 31.39
N ARG A 119 3.73 2.54 30.33
CA ARG A 119 3.98 1.78 29.10
C ARG A 119 5.22 2.29 28.37
N LEU A 120 5.35 3.61 28.20
CA LEU A 120 6.52 4.24 27.59
C LEU A 120 7.82 3.95 28.37
N ARG A 121 7.77 3.90 29.70
CA ARG A 121 8.95 3.55 30.52
C ARG A 121 9.37 2.08 30.40
N ARG A 122 8.44 1.17 30.15
CA ARG A 122 8.72 -0.26 29.95
C ARG A 122 9.23 -0.55 28.54
N PHE A 123 8.79 0.21 27.55
CA PHE A 123 9.37 0.20 26.22
C PHE A 123 10.64 1.07 26.20
N SER A 124 11.79 0.48 26.50
CA SER A 124 13.08 1.06 26.10
C SER A 124 13.41 0.60 24.67
N PRO A 125 13.18 1.41 23.63
CA PRO A 125 13.78 1.18 22.31
C PRO A 125 15.26 1.53 22.42
N LYS A 126 16.02 0.74 23.17
CA LYS A 126 17.45 0.61 22.94
C LYS A 126 17.54 -0.54 21.95
N PRO A 127 17.67 -0.29 20.63
CA PRO A 127 18.03 -1.35 19.71
C PRO A 127 19.46 -1.75 20.06
N THR A 128 19.60 -2.65 21.04
CA THR A 128 20.88 -3.14 21.54
C THR A 128 21.70 -3.71 20.39
N LYS A 129 21.03 -4.44 19.49
CA LYS A 129 21.64 -5.00 18.28
C LYS A 129 22.16 -3.93 17.32
N THR A 130 21.37 -2.89 17.00
CA THR A 130 21.81 -1.80 16.10
C THR A 130 22.92 -0.96 16.72
N MET A 131 22.88 -0.73 18.04
CA MET A 131 23.98 -0.02 18.72
C MET A 131 25.27 -0.85 18.79
N GLU A 132 25.17 -2.17 18.82
CA GLU A 132 26.32 -3.08 18.78
C GLU A 132 26.94 -3.12 17.37
N SER A 133 26.13 -3.24 16.31
CA SER A 133 26.63 -3.17 14.92
C SER A 133 27.27 -1.81 14.63
N LEU A 134 26.67 -0.70 15.06
CA LEU A 134 27.28 0.63 14.89
C LEU A 134 28.58 0.82 15.69
N LYS A 135 28.75 0.10 16.82
CA LYS A 135 30.01 0.11 17.58
C LYS A 135 31.08 -0.75 16.91
N GLU A 136 30.71 -1.90 16.36
CA GLU A 136 31.60 -2.76 15.57
C GLU A 136 32.08 -2.05 14.31
N ASP A 137 31.16 -1.42 13.57
CA ASP A 137 31.47 -0.62 12.38
C ASP A 137 32.41 0.55 12.71
N ALA A 138 32.15 1.25 13.83
CA ALA A 138 33.00 2.33 14.30
C ALA A 138 34.37 1.86 14.81
N ALA A 139 34.45 0.65 15.38
CA ALA A 139 35.72 0.04 15.81
C ALA A 139 36.56 -0.39 14.60
N TRP A 140 35.94 -0.96 13.58
CA TRP A 140 36.60 -1.33 12.32
C TRP A 140 37.12 -0.11 11.56
N ALA A 141 36.35 0.99 11.51
CA ALA A 141 36.79 2.24 10.90
C ALA A 141 37.96 2.92 11.64
N ARG A 142 38.13 2.67 12.94
CA ARG A 142 39.27 3.19 13.74
C ARG A 142 40.55 2.37 13.59
N HIS A 143 40.43 1.10 13.21
CA HIS A 143 41.56 0.21 12.97
C HIS A 143 41.37 -0.56 11.65
N PRO A 144 41.52 0.12 10.48
CA PRO A 144 41.51 -0.56 9.20
C PRO A 144 42.79 -1.38 9.06
N THR A 145 42.76 -2.64 9.53
CA THR A 145 43.80 -3.61 9.18
C THR A 145 43.56 -4.04 7.74
N GLY A 146 44.35 -3.48 6.83
CA GLY A 146 44.49 -3.96 5.45
C GLY A 146 45.35 -5.22 5.37
#